data_AF-A0A820R0I7-F1
#
_entry.id   AF-A0A820R0I7-F1
#
_cell.length_a   1.000
_cell.length_b   1.000
_cell.length_c   1.000
_cell.angle_alpha   90.00
_cell.angle_beta   90.00
_cell.angle_gamma   90.00
#
_symmetry.space_group_name_H-M   'P 1'
#
loop_
_entity.id
_entity.type
_entity.pdbx_description
1 polymer ?
#
loop_
_entity_poly.entity_id
_entity_poly.type
_entity_poly.pdbx_seq_one_letter_code
_entity_poly.pdbx_strand_id
1 'polypeptide(L)'
;MNFIKEYEEYFPNLIRFCLWYDNQVNFHIISGISSQFWSSIKRFEIHCAGPLCTHYNINEFTMRLLRNYTIEYFLLDVRHLPLPSMYECRDFQESCVLMITIDFIAKIHNIRHVHLIISNQYDLKKLLNAYEWIELTNTCHQLKKITLQVMESIFEDQQLIMKIIEIQNKLYNIRKTIKFQVVSM
;
A
#
# COMPACT_ATOMS: atom_id res chain seq x y z
N MET A 1 -21.74 -7.26 -2.87
CA MET A 1 -22.41 -5.95 -2.62
C MET A 1 -22.52 -5.63 -1.11
N ASN A 2 -21.56 -6.04 -0.26
CA ASN A 2 -21.62 -5.84 1.20
C ASN A 2 -20.39 -5.13 1.82
N PHE A 3 -19.35 -4.81 1.04
CA PHE A 3 -18.11 -4.22 1.59
C PHE A 3 -18.17 -2.71 1.82
N ILE A 4 -19.19 -2.01 1.30
CA ILE A 4 -19.40 -0.59 1.63
C ILE A 4 -19.60 -0.42 3.15
N LYS A 5 -20.17 -1.43 3.84
CA LYS A 5 -20.52 -1.34 5.26
C LYS A 5 -19.34 -1.38 6.23
N GLU A 6 -18.29 -2.17 5.99
CA GLU A 6 -17.14 -2.23 6.93
C GLU A 6 -16.34 -0.92 6.96
N TYR A 7 -16.25 -0.19 5.84
CA TYR A 7 -15.44 1.05 5.79
C TYR A 7 -16.18 2.28 6.33
N GLU A 8 -17.50 2.35 6.12
CA GLU A 8 -18.34 3.40 6.69
C GLU A 8 -18.39 3.32 8.22
N GLU A 9 -18.21 2.12 8.80
CA GLU A 9 -18.25 1.90 10.24
C GLU A 9 -17.04 2.51 10.98
N TYR A 10 -15.85 2.46 10.38
CA TYR A 10 -14.65 3.02 11.01
C TYR A 10 -14.55 4.54 10.86
N PHE A 11 -15.10 5.11 9.77
CA PHE A 11 -15.01 6.54 9.53
C PHE A 11 -16.11 7.10 8.61
N PRO A 12 -17.31 7.38 9.15
CA PRO A 12 -18.47 7.81 8.34
C PRO A 12 -18.34 9.23 7.72
N ASN A 13 -17.36 10.03 8.18
CA ASN A 13 -17.21 11.44 7.79
C ASN A 13 -15.89 11.74 7.04
N LEU A 14 -15.23 10.75 6.41
CA LEU A 14 -14.00 11.01 5.67
C LEU A 14 -14.30 11.69 4.34
N ILE A 15 -13.80 12.92 4.17
CA ILE A 15 -13.64 13.48 2.84
C ILE A 15 -12.65 12.58 2.09
N ARG A 16 -13.12 12.03 0.99
CA ARG A 16 -12.44 11.04 0.17
C ARG A 16 -11.90 11.67 -1.10
N PHE A 17 -10.62 11.42 -1.37
CA PHE A 17 -10.01 11.70 -2.66
C PHE A 17 -9.64 10.38 -3.34
N CYS A 18 -10.03 10.24 -4.59
CA CYS A 18 -9.89 9.01 -5.35
C CYS A 18 -9.31 9.32 -6.72
N LEU A 19 -8.24 8.64 -7.09
CA LEU A 19 -7.60 8.74 -8.39
C LEU A 19 -7.78 7.45 -9.18
N TRP A 20 -8.16 7.58 -10.44
CA TRP A 20 -8.34 6.46 -11.37
C TRP A 20 -7.35 6.59 -12.52
N TYR A 21 -6.56 5.54 -12.72
CA TYR A 21 -5.58 5.45 -13.79
C TYR A 21 -5.83 4.20 -14.63
N ASP A 22 -6.01 4.41 -15.94
CA ASP A 22 -6.10 3.30 -16.89
C ASP A 22 -4.76 2.59 -17.06
N ASN A 23 -3.66 3.26 -16.72
CA ASN A 23 -2.29 2.76 -16.85
C ASN A 23 -1.60 2.64 -15.49
N GLN A 24 -0.29 2.41 -15.51
CA GLN A 24 0.52 2.43 -14.31
C GLN A 24 0.57 3.83 -13.70
N VAL A 25 0.62 3.92 -12.37
CA VAL A 25 0.71 5.18 -11.65
C VAL A 25 2.16 5.48 -11.28
N ASN A 26 2.62 6.67 -11.64
CA ASN A 26 3.83 7.22 -11.07
C ASN A 26 3.47 8.05 -9.83
N PHE A 27 3.84 7.58 -8.63
CA PHE A 27 3.53 8.30 -7.39
C PHE A 27 4.16 9.70 -7.33
N HIS A 28 5.19 9.99 -8.13
CA HIS A 28 5.75 11.33 -8.26
C HIS A 28 4.72 12.37 -8.73
N ILE A 29 3.75 11.98 -9.54
CA ILE A 29 2.71 12.89 -10.04
C ILE A 29 1.85 13.44 -8.89
N ILE A 30 1.69 12.66 -7.81
CA ILE A 30 0.87 13.04 -6.65
C ILE A 30 1.51 14.19 -5.86
N SER A 31 2.83 14.37 -5.97
CA SER A 31 3.56 15.47 -5.32
C SER A 31 3.13 16.86 -5.80
N GLY A 32 2.55 16.95 -7.01
CA GLY A 32 2.08 18.21 -7.59
C GLY A 32 0.75 18.71 -7.00
N ILE A 33 0.07 17.91 -6.17
CA ILE A 33 -1.22 18.29 -5.58
C ILE A 33 -0.99 19.23 -4.40
N SER A 34 -1.64 20.41 -4.43
CA SER A 34 -1.51 21.46 -3.41
C SER A 34 -1.71 20.94 -1.99
N SER A 35 -0.87 21.40 -1.07
CA SER A 35 -0.92 21.04 0.36
C SER A 35 -2.24 21.39 1.03
N GLN A 36 -2.89 22.47 0.60
CA GLN A 36 -4.17 22.91 1.15
C GLN A 36 -5.29 21.89 0.90
N PHE A 37 -5.26 21.21 -0.25
CA PHE A 37 -6.24 20.20 -0.60
C PHE A 37 -6.25 19.04 0.41
N TRP A 38 -5.06 18.53 0.72
CA TRP A 38 -4.86 17.38 1.59
C TRP A 38 -5.26 17.60 3.05
N SER A 39 -5.37 18.85 3.50
CA SER A 39 -5.75 19.18 4.89
C SER A 39 -7.18 18.75 5.26
N SER A 40 -8.03 18.54 4.25
CA SER A 40 -9.42 18.12 4.42
C SER A 40 -9.61 16.62 4.17
N ILE A 41 -8.70 16.01 3.42
CA ILE A 41 -8.80 14.62 2.99
C ILE A 41 -8.37 13.70 4.13
N LYS A 42 -9.23 12.73 4.42
CA LYS A 42 -8.90 11.67 5.39
C LYS A 42 -8.82 10.27 4.77
N ARG A 43 -9.41 10.08 3.59
CA ARG A 43 -9.33 8.85 2.80
C ARG A 43 -8.70 9.16 1.45
N PHE A 44 -7.60 8.49 1.14
CA PHE A 44 -6.94 8.62 -0.15
C PHE A 44 -6.89 7.27 -0.86
N GLU A 45 -7.38 7.23 -2.10
CA GLU A 45 -7.49 6.02 -2.89
C GLU A 45 -6.83 6.20 -4.26
N ILE A 46 -6.15 5.15 -4.70
CA ILE A 46 -5.61 5.05 -6.05
C ILE A 46 -6.07 3.72 -6.64
N HIS A 47 -6.75 3.79 -7.77
CA HIS A 47 -7.09 2.65 -8.60
C HIS A 47 -6.25 2.73 -9.87
N CYS A 48 -5.42 1.74 -10.14
CA CYS A 48 -4.52 1.78 -11.28
C CYS A 48 -4.26 0.39 -11.89
N ALA A 49 -3.58 0.36 -13.03
CA ALA A 49 -3.08 -0.92 -13.56
C ALA A 49 -2.04 -1.53 -12.61
N GLY A 50 -1.13 -0.70 -12.07
CA GLY A 50 -0.08 -1.05 -11.12
C GLY A 50 0.81 0.18 -10.84
N PRO A 51 1.71 0.15 -9.85
CA PRO A 51 2.68 1.22 -9.67
C PRO A 51 3.79 1.14 -10.72
N LEU A 52 4.24 2.31 -11.22
CA LEU A 52 5.38 2.44 -12.11
C LEU A 52 6.68 2.40 -11.28
N CYS A 53 7.61 1.51 -11.63
CA CYS A 53 8.93 1.43 -10.98
C CYS A 53 9.82 2.59 -11.49
N THR A 54 10.23 3.52 -10.64
CA THR A 54 10.96 4.76 -11.04
C THR A 54 12.44 4.78 -10.61
N HIS A 55 13.10 3.63 -10.52
CA HIS A 55 14.47 3.53 -9.99
C HIS A 55 15.53 4.39 -10.71
N TYR A 56 15.28 4.82 -11.94
CA TYR A 56 16.21 5.72 -12.65
C TYR A 56 16.26 7.15 -12.08
N ASN A 57 15.35 7.55 -11.19
CA ASN A 57 15.26 8.91 -10.63
C ASN A 57 15.24 8.93 -9.07
N ILE A 58 15.91 7.98 -8.41
CA ILE A 58 15.91 7.84 -6.93
C ILE A 58 16.41 9.11 -6.20
N ASN A 59 17.27 9.93 -6.84
CA ASN A 59 17.88 11.08 -6.19
C ASN A 59 16.96 12.31 -6.02
N GLU A 60 15.74 12.31 -6.56
CA GLU A 60 14.85 13.48 -6.51
C GLU A 60 13.46 13.20 -5.93
N PHE A 61 13.21 12.07 -5.27
CA PHE A 61 11.95 11.90 -4.53
C PHE A 61 11.94 12.67 -3.21
N THR A 62 12.10 13.99 -3.30
CA THR A 62 11.74 14.92 -2.24
C THR A 62 10.25 15.22 -2.36
N MET A 63 9.42 14.23 -2.02
CA MET A 63 8.05 14.48 -1.59
C MET A 63 8.12 15.34 -0.32
N ARG A 64 8.21 16.67 -0.51
CA ARG A 64 7.98 17.63 0.55
C ARG A 64 6.51 17.47 0.94
N LEU A 65 6.31 16.75 2.03
CA LEU A 65 5.19 16.88 2.96
C LEU A 65 3.87 16.28 2.47
N LEU A 66 3.66 14.96 2.73
CA LEU A 66 2.38 14.50 3.29
C LEU A 66 2.43 14.37 4.84
N ARG A 67 3.53 14.83 5.47
CA ARG A 67 3.82 14.67 6.91
C ARG A 67 2.76 15.26 7.85
N ASN A 68 1.93 16.20 7.36
CA ASN A 68 0.99 16.96 8.19
C ASN A 68 -0.48 16.82 7.76
N TYR A 69 -0.81 15.89 6.86
CA TYR A 69 -2.19 15.77 6.38
C TYR A 69 -3.01 14.78 7.20
N THR A 70 -4.32 14.95 7.16
CA THR A 70 -5.30 14.21 7.95
C THR A 70 -5.60 12.83 7.39
N ILE A 71 -4.80 12.32 6.44
CA ILE A 71 -5.05 11.02 5.80
C ILE A 71 -4.86 9.92 6.84
N GLU A 72 -5.95 9.23 7.16
CA GLU A 72 -6.01 8.14 8.13
C GLU A 72 -6.20 6.78 7.43
N TYR A 73 -6.67 6.78 6.18
CA TYR A 73 -6.91 5.59 5.38
C TYR A 73 -6.34 5.73 3.97
N PHE A 74 -5.58 4.74 3.53
CA PHE A 74 -4.98 4.66 2.21
C PHE A 74 -5.37 3.35 1.55
N LEU A 75 -5.85 3.46 0.31
CA LEU A 75 -6.20 2.34 -0.54
C LEU A 75 -5.40 2.40 -1.83
N LEU A 76 -4.78 1.29 -2.17
CA LEU A 76 -4.19 1.07 -3.48
C LEU A 76 -4.83 -0.18 -4.08
N ASP A 77 -5.61 0.00 -5.12
CA ASP A 77 -6.24 -1.05 -5.89
C ASP A 77 -5.52 -1.19 -7.23
N VAL A 78 -4.89 -2.35 -7.40
CA VAL A 78 -4.05 -2.64 -8.55
C VAL A 78 -4.60 -3.85 -9.29
N ARG A 79 -4.85 -3.66 -10.59
CA ARG A 79 -5.32 -4.72 -11.46
C ARG A 79 -4.28 -5.82 -11.67
N HIS A 80 -3.00 -5.45 -11.74
CA HIS A 80 -1.90 -6.40 -11.83
C HIS A 80 -0.61 -5.73 -11.37
N LEU A 81 0.20 -6.40 -10.54
CA LEU A 81 1.54 -5.90 -10.26
C LEU A 81 2.41 -6.23 -11.47
N PRO A 82 2.86 -5.23 -12.26
CA PRO A 82 3.59 -5.50 -13.48
C PRO A 82 4.78 -6.40 -13.20
N LEU A 83 5.02 -7.39 -14.06
CA LEU A 83 6.31 -8.05 -14.07
C LEU A 83 7.35 -6.96 -14.37
N PRO A 84 8.47 -6.89 -13.63
CA PRO A 84 9.53 -5.95 -13.97
C PRO A 84 9.89 -6.21 -15.43
N SER A 85 9.69 -5.21 -16.30
CA SER A 85 10.18 -5.32 -17.66
C SER A 85 11.69 -5.59 -17.56
N MET A 86 12.16 -6.62 -18.27
CA MET A 86 13.54 -7.16 -18.18
C MET A 86 14.67 -6.13 -18.41
N TYR A 87 14.34 -4.87 -18.68
CA TYR A 87 15.29 -3.84 -19.06
C TYR A 87 15.50 -2.74 -18.01
N GLU A 88 14.64 -2.59 -17.00
CA GLU A 88 14.65 -1.39 -16.15
C GLU A 88 14.86 -1.62 -14.64
N CYS A 89 14.83 -2.87 -14.18
CA CYS A 89 14.95 -3.19 -12.75
C CYS A 89 15.77 -4.47 -12.51
N ARG A 90 16.89 -4.64 -13.22
CA ARG A 90 17.70 -5.87 -13.15
C ARG A 90 18.35 -6.13 -11.79
N ASP A 91 18.60 -5.08 -11.02
CA ASP A 91 19.37 -5.19 -9.76
C ASP A 91 18.48 -5.24 -8.52
N PHE A 92 17.23 -4.77 -8.61
CA PHE A 92 16.26 -4.81 -7.51
C PHE A 92 15.17 -5.84 -7.83
N GLN A 93 15.33 -7.01 -7.19
CA GLN A 93 14.52 -8.21 -7.27
C GLN A 93 13.03 -7.96 -6.92
N GLU A 94 12.24 -9.04 -6.93
CA GLU A 94 10.79 -9.24 -6.78
C GLU A 94 9.96 -8.24 -5.93
N SER A 95 10.56 -7.36 -5.14
CA SER A 95 9.92 -6.38 -4.25
C SER A 95 10.01 -4.90 -4.67
N CYS A 96 10.54 -4.49 -5.85
CA CYS A 96 10.54 -3.06 -6.29
C CYS A 96 9.19 -2.38 -6.03
N VAL A 97 8.14 -3.06 -6.48
CA VAL A 97 6.76 -2.60 -6.42
C VAL A 97 6.31 -2.35 -4.97
N LEU A 98 6.62 -3.27 -4.07
CA LEU A 98 6.28 -3.12 -2.66
C LEU A 98 7.09 -1.98 -2.06
N MET A 99 8.41 -1.94 -2.29
CA MET A 99 9.29 -0.90 -1.76
C MET A 99 8.81 0.50 -2.15
N ILE A 100 8.57 0.76 -3.43
CA ILE A 100 8.06 2.07 -3.91
C ILE A 100 6.69 2.40 -3.31
N THR A 101 5.83 1.40 -3.14
CA THR A 101 4.53 1.57 -2.50
C THR A 101 4.68 1.94 -1.03
N ILE A 102 5.57 1.25 -0.31
CA ILE A 102 5.86 1.53 1.10
C ILE A 102 6.51 2.89 1.27
N ASP A 103 7.50 3.23 0.46
CA ASP A 103 8.14 4.55 0.45
C ASP A 103 7.12 5.68 0.29
N PHE A 104 6.15 5.49 -0.61
CA PHE A 104 5.06 6.43 -0.81
C PHE A 104 4.17 6.53 0.43
N ILE A 105 3.67 5.40 0.95
CA ILE A 105 2.79 5.38 2.13
C ILE A 105 3.51 5.95 3.36
N ALA A 106 4.81 5.70 3.52
CA ALA A 106 5.63 6.20 4.62
C ALA A 106 5.73 7.74 4.63
N LYS A 107 5.41 8.42 3.51
CA LYS A 107 5.28 9.88 3.50
C LYS A 107 3.96 10.36 4.12
N ILE A 108 2.98 9.48 4.32
CA ILE A 108 1.67 9.73 4.94
C ILE A 108 1.73 9.40 6.44
N HIS A 109 2.30 10.31 7.24
CA HIS A 109 2.65 10.02 8.65
C HIS A 109 1.46 9.66 9.56
N ASN A 110 0.26 10.19 9.26
CA ASN A 110 -0.94 9.99 10.06
C ASN A 110 -1.75 8.75 9.67
N ILE A 111 -1.21 7.91 8.77
CA ILE A 111 -1.92 6.74 8.28
C ILE A 111 -2.19 5.74 9.41
N ARG A 112 -3.44 5.28 9.49
CA ARG A 112 -3.90 4.26 10.44
C ARG A 112 -4.22 2.94 9.77
N HIS A 113 -4.68 3.01 8.53
CA HIS A 113 -5.13 1.85 7.77
C HIS A 113 -4.54 1.89 6.36
N VAL A 114 -3.88 0.79 6.00
CA VAL A 114 -3.39 0.55 4.64
C VAL A 114 -4.15 -0.63 4.08
N HIS A 115 -4.69 -0.47 2.88
CA HIS A 115 -5.38 -1.52 2.15
C HIS A 115 -4.82 -1.63 0.74
N LEU A 116 -4.20 -2.76 0.44
CA LEU A 116 -3.76 -3.10 -0.90
C LEU A 116 -4.72 -4.14 -1.48
N ILE A 117 -5.36 -3.83 -2.60
CA ILE A 117 -6.21 -4.75 -3.34
C ILE A 117 -5.44 -5.19 -4.58
N ILE A 118 -5.30 -6.50 -4.77
CA ILE A 118 -4.70 -7.09 -5.97
C ILE A 118 -5.72 -8.00 -6.64
N SER A 119 -5.73 -8.05 -7.97
CA SER A 119 -6.66 -8.94 -8.67
C SER A 119 -6.30 -10.42 -8.49
N ASN A 120 -5.01 -10.76 -8.55
CA ASN A 120 -4.56 -12.15 -8.66
C ASN A 120 -3.62 -12.56 -7.52
N GLN A 121 -3.75 -13.80 -7.02
CA GLN A 121 -2.90 -14.36 -5.97
C GLN A 121 -1.41 -14.45 -6.33
N TYR A 122 -1.04 -14.56 -7.61
CA TYR A 122 0.36 -14.66 -8.04
C TYR A 122 1.15 -13.37 -7.75
N ASP A 123 0.45 -12.25 -7.59
CA ASP A 123 1.03 -10.98 -7.19
C ASP A 123 1.22 -10.87 -5.67
N LEU A 124 0.54 -11.69 -4.88
CA LEU A 124 0.65 -11.68 -3.42
C LEU A 124 2.09 -11.89 -2.96
N LYS A 125 2.83 -12.82 -3.60
CA LYS A 125 4.23 -13.10 -3.23
C LYS A 125 5.13 -11.86 -3.30
N LYS A 126 4.85 -10.94 -4.23
CA LYS A 126 5.60 -9.68 -4.41
C LYS A 126 5.33 -8.70 -3.27
N LEU A 127 4.24 -8.91 -2.52
CA LEU A 127 3.83 -8.11 -1.38
C LEU A 127 4.20 -8.75 -0.03
N LEU A 128 4.81 -9.93 0.01
CA LEU A 128 5.18 -10.64 1.24
C LEU A 128 6.67 -10.48 1.59
N ASN A 129 7.17 -9.25 1.61
CA ASN A 129 8.51 -8.94 2.12
C ASN A 129 8.39 -8.33 3.54
N ALA A 130 8.92 -9.04 4.55
CA ALA A 130 8.83 -8.59 5.93
C ALA A 130 9.58 -7.28 6.21
N TYR A 131 10.72 -7.04 5.54
CA TYR A 131 11.55 -5.86 5.77
C TYR A 131 10.76 -4.57 5.47
N GLU A 132 10.09 -4.54 4.31
CA GLU A 132 9.30 -3.41 3.85
C GLU A 132 8.13 -3.08 4.80
N TRP A 133 7.42 -4.11 5.28
CA TRP A 133 6.33 -3.90 6.24
C TRP A 133 6.81 -3.46 7.63
N ILE A 134 7.99 -3.91 8.04
CA ILE A 134 8.66 -3.46 9.28
C ILE A 134 9.02 -1.98 9.16
N GLU A 135 9.61 -1.57 8.04
CA GLU A 135 9.97 -0.18 7.76
C GLU A 135 8.75 0.74 7.81
N LEU A 136 7.65 0.34 7.13
CA LEU A 136 6.40 1.07 7.19
C LEU A 136 5.90 1.20 8.64
N THR A 137 5.92 0.11 9.39
CA THR A 137 5.46 0.06 10.77
C THR A 137 6.27 1.01 11.65
N ASN A 138 7.58 1.02 11.51
CA ASN A 138 8.46 1.91 12.27
C ASN A 138 8.23 3.38 11.92
N THR A 139 8.05 3.69 10.63
CA THR A 139 7.86 5.07 10.15
C THR A 139 6.47 5.62 10.50
N CYS A 140 5.43 4.80 10.36
CA CYS A 140 4.04 5.21 10.58
C CYS A 140 3.56 4.82 11.99
N HIS A 141 3.81 5.69 12.97
CA HIS A 141 3.49 5.42 14.38
C HIS A 141 1.98 5.24 14.67
N GLN A 142 1.10 5.80 13.83
CA GLN A 142 -0.34 5.66 13.99
C GLN A 142 -0.92 4.42 13.30
N LEU A 143 -0.10 3.65 12.56
CA LEU A 143 -0.56 2.48 11.83
C LEU A 143 -1.16 1.45 12.78
N LYS A 144 -2.35 0.96 12.44
CA LYS A 144 -3.14 -0.03 13.20
C LYS A 144 -3.49 -1.26 12.37
N LYS A 145 -3.72 -1.12 11.06
CA LYS A 145 -4.15 -2.23 10.22
C LYS A 145 -3.53 -2.16 8.83
N ILE A 146 -3.06 -3.31 8.36
CA ILE A 146 -2.61 -3.55 7.00
C ILE A 146 -3.44 -4.72 6.47
N THR A 147 -4.11 -4.51 5.34
CA THR A 147 -4.91 -5.53 4.66
C THR A 147 -4.37 -5.73 3.25
N LEU A 148 -4.06 -6.98 2.91
CA LEU A 148 -3.86 -7.41 1.53
C LEU A 148 -5.10 -8.17 1.10
N GLN A 149 -5.84 -7.64 0.12
CA GLN A 149 -7.05 -8.26 -0.39
C GLN A 149 -6.78 -8.80 -1.78
N VAL A 150 -7.06 -10.08 -1.99
CA VAL A 150 -6.96 -10.74 -3.29
C VAL A 150 -8.38 -10.93 -3.83
N MET A 151 -8.64 -10.43 -5.04
CA MET A 151 -9.98 -10.52 -5.64
C MET A 151 -10.31 -11.94 -6.14
N GLU A 152 -9.29 -12.70 -6.51
CA GLU A 152 -9.40 -14.12 -6.80
C GLU A 152 -9.27 -14.97 -5.52
N SER A 153 -9.85 -16.17 -5.56
CA SER A 153 -9.71 -17.16 -4.49
C SER A 153 -8.23 -17.50 -4.26
N ILE A 154 -7.77 -17.40 -3.01
CA ILE A 154 -6.42 -17.81 -2.64
C ILE A 154 -6.40 -19.34 -2.55
N PHE A 155 -5.50 -19.97 -3.29
CA PHE A 155 -5.21 -21.39 -3.09
C PHE A 155 -4.24 -21.55 -1.91
N GLU A 156 -4.37 -22.63 -1.14
CA GLU A 156 -3.53 -22.92 0.03
C GLU A 156 -2.08 -23.25 -0.36
N ASP A 157 -1.30 -22.23 -0.73
CA ASP A 157 0.15 -22.34 -0.83
C ASP A 157 0.74 -22.23 0.58
N GLN A 158 1.23 -23.37 1.10
CA GLN A 158 1.87 -23.45 2.41
C GLN A 158 3.03 -22.44 2.57
N GLN A 159 3.79 -22.16 1.51
CA GLN A 159 4.88 -21.19 1.59
C GLN A 159 4.36 -19.77 1.77
N LEU A 160 3.27 -19.40 1.10
CA LEU A 160 2.62 -18.10 1.29
C LEU A 160 2.05 -17.97 2.70
N ILE A 161 1.37 -19.00 3.20
CA ILE A 161 0.82 -19.02 4.56
C ILE A 161 1.92 -18.81 5.59
N MET A 162 3.04 -19.54 5.47
CA MET A 162 4.17 -19.39 6.40
C MET A 162 4.76 -17.98 6.35
N LYS A 163 4.91 -17.38 5.17
CA LYS A 163 5.38 -15.99 5.03
C LYS A 163 4.42 -14.98 5.66
N ILE A 164 3.11 -15.17 5.51
CA ILE A 164 2.09 -14.30 6.12
C ILE A 164 2.21 -14.36 7.65
N ILE A 165 2.29 -15.57 8.22
CA ILE A 165 2.44 -15.77 9.67
C ILE A 165 3.75 -15.15 10.18
N GLU A 166 4.85 -15.31 9.44
CA GLU A 166 6.13 -14.71 9.78
C GLU A 166 6.03 -13.17 9.87
N ILE A 167 5.42 -12.53 8.87
CA ILE A 167 5.20 -11.08 8.85
C ILE A 167 4.31 -10.67 10.03
N GLN A 168 3.19 -11.36 10.25
CA GLN A 168 2.30 -11.07 11.38
C GLN A 168 3.04 -11.08 12.71
N ASN A 169 3.87 -12.11 12.96
CA ASN A 169 4.64 -12.23 14.18
C ASN A 169 5.69 -11.12 14.32
N LYS A 170 6.42 -10.81 13.24
CA LYS A 170 7.43 -9.73 13.24
C LYS A 170 6.78 -8.37 13.54
N LEU A 171 5.66 -8.06 12.90
CA LEU A 171 4.94 -6.80 13.13
C LEU A 171 4.33 -6.73 14.52
N TYR A 172 3.75 -7.83 15.01
CA TYR A 172 3.21 -7.91 16.37
C TYR A 172 4.28 -7.64 17.44
N ASN A 173 5.49 -8.19 17.25
CA ASN A 173 6.61 -7.98 18.16
C ASN A 173 7.08 -6.52 18.19
N ILE A 174 6.97 -5.80 17.07
CA ILE A 174 7.28 -4.36 17.02
C ILE A 174 6.16 -3.55 17.68
N ARG A 175 4.90 -3.85 17.36
CA ARG A 175 3.74 -3.14 17.89
C ARG A 175 2.51 -4.04 17.96
N LYS A 176 2.17 -4.46 19.18
CA LYS A 176 1.06 -5.40 19.47
C LYS A 176 -0.31 -4.97 18.96
N THR A 177 -0.51 -3.67 18.71
CA THR A 177 -1.78 -3.13 18.22
C THR A 177 -1.93 -3.20 16.70
N ILE A 178 -0.89 -3.57 15.96
CA ILE A 178 -0.94 -3.69 14.50
C ILE A 178 -1.55 -5.03 14.10
N LYS A 179 -2.53 -4.98 13.20
CA LYS A 179 -3.11 -6.16 12.55
C LYS A 179 -2.65 -6.22 11.11
N PHE A 180 -1.98 -7.31 10.73
CA PHE A 180 -1.69 -7.64 9.34
C PHE A 180 -2.56 -8.82 8.92
N GLN A 181 -3.32 -8.67 7.84
CA GLN A 181 -4.21 -9.71 7.36
C GLN A 181 -4.19 -9.82 5.84
N VAL A 182 -4.34 -11.05 5.36
CA VAL A 182 -4.60 -11.34 3.95
C VAL A 182 -6.00 -11.92 3.85
N VAL A 183 -6.81 -11.41 2.94
CA VAL A 183 -8.21 -11.83 2.73
C VAL A 183 -8.45 -12.08 1.24
N SER A 184 -9.35 -13.01 0.92
CA SER A 184 -9.81 -13.28 -0.45
C SER A 184 -11.30 -13.00 -0.60
N MET A 185 -11.74 -12.69 -1.82
CA MET A 185 -13.16 -12.68 -2.21
C MET A 185 -13.62 -13.98 -2.87
#